data_AF-A0A831KRR8-F1
#
_entry.id   AF-A0A831KRR8-F1
#
_cell.length_a   1.000
_cell.length_b   1.000
_cell.length_c   1.000
_cell.angle_alpha   90.00
_cell.angle_beta   90.00
_cell.angle_gamma   90.00
#
_symmetry.space_group_name_H-M   'P 1'
#
loop_
_entity.id
_entity.type
_entity.pdbx_description
1 polymer ?
#
loop_
_entity_poly.entity_id
_entity_poly.type
_entity_poly.pdbx_seq_one_letter_code
_entity_poly.pdbx_strand_id
1 'polypeptide(L)'
;LARDARFLGWEIVCLGRPAAGEGFARGRFTQRFEIRRAGAPLLVERLSVPGGDVLLEEPWGLGGSTVSAILIATPADAALRDVVLSASGAEPGFSATLLDDLLVSRYLGTRGDVARACLEAAWGAIRKPLFGREARRPRIWNT
;
A
#
# COMPACT_ATOMS: atom_id res chain seq x y z
N LEU A 1 -12.16 13.58 2.37
CA LEU A 1 -13.26 12.91 1.66
C LEU A 1 -14.60 13.47 2.12
N ALA A 2 -15.54 13.67 1.19
CA ALA A 2 -16.94 13.93 1.53
C ALA A 2 -17.62 12.66 2.05
N ARG A 3 -18.83 12.76 2.62
CA ARG A 3 -19.55 11.62 3.24
C ARG A 3 -19.71 10.44 2.27
N ASP A 4 -20.11 10.73 1.02
CA ASP A 4 -20.39 9.71 -0.01
C ASP A 4 -19.28 9.62 -1.06
N ALA A 5 -18.09 10.13 -0.74
CA ALA A 5 -16.96 10.10 -1.65
C ALA A 5 -16.44 8.66 -1.81
N ARG A 6 -16.12 8.31 -3.05
CA ARG A 6 -15.36 7.10 -3.37
C ARG A 6 -13.89 7.45 -3.53
N PHE A 7 -13.01 6.62 -3.00
CA PHE A 7 -11.58 6.85 -3.06
C PHE A 7 -10.83 5.56 -3.35
N LEU A 8 -9.78 5.66 -4.15
CA LEU A 8 -8.81 4.61 -4.42
C LEU A 8 -7.46 5.28 -4.64
N GLY A 9 -6.48 4.96 -3.79
CA GLY A 9 -5.15 5.54 -3.88
C GLY A 9 -4.13 4.64 -3.20
N TRP A 10 -2.85 4.84 -3.53
CA TRP A 10 -1.77 4.06 -2.96
C TRP A 10 -0.49 4.86 -2.79
N GLU A 11 0.46 4.27 -2.08
CA GLU A 11 1.85 4.72 -1.97
C GLU A 11 2.78 3.51 -1.92
N ILE A 12 4.00 3.66 -2.47
CA ILE A 12 5.08 2.68 -2.38
C ILE A 12 6.32 3.44 -1.92
N VAL A 13 6.96 2.94 -0.86
CA VAL A 13 8.20 3.45 -0.29
C VAL A 13 9.29 2.40 -0.48
N CYS A 14 10.41 2.81 -1.06
CA CYS A 14 11.62 2.00 -1.16
C CYS A 14 12.73 2.70 -0.34
N LEU A 15 13.29 2.00 0.64
CA LEU A 15 14.36 2.49 1.52
C LEU A 15 15.72 1.94 1.06
N GLY A 16 16.67 2.83 0.83
CA GLY A 16 18.00 2.48 0.32
C GLY A 16 18.02 2.19 -1.17
N ARG A 17 19.13 1.61 -1.64
CA ARG A 17 19.37 1.18 -3.03
C ARG A 17 19.85 -0.29 -3.03
N PRO A 18 18.93 -1.27 -2.88
CA PRO A 18 19.30 -2.68 -2.76
C PRO A 18 20.13 -3.21 -3.94
N ALA A 19 19.85 -2.75 -5.17
CA ALA A 19 20.60 -3.14 -6.36
C ALA A 19 22.07 -2.69 -6.33
N ALA A 20 22.40 -1.67 -5.54
CA ALA A 20 23.76 -1.20 -5.29
C ALA A 20 24.36 -1.74 -3.98
N GLY A 21 23.65 -2.63 -3.26
CA GLY A 21 24.07 -3.14 -1.96
C GLY A 21 23.99 -2.11 -0.83
N GLU A 22 23.23 -1.02 -1.01
CA GLU A 22 23.16 0.06 -0.03
C GLU A 22 21.83 0.04 0.72
N GLY A 23 21.89 -0.23 2.03
CA GLY A 23 20.74 -0.06 2.92
C GLY A 23 20.47 1.40 3.28
N PHE A 24 19.34 1.66 3.96
CA PHE A 24 19.04 2.98 4.51
C PHE A 24 19.84 3.23 5.80
N ALA A 25 21.13 3.50 5.67
CA ALA A 25 22.08 3.50 6.78
C ALA A 25 22.12 4.81 7.59
N ARG A 26 21.70 5.94 7.03
CA ARG A 26 21.81 7.27 7.66
C ARG A 26 20.61 8.14 7.34
N GLY A 27 20.35 9.12 8.22
CA GLY A 27 19.24 10.06 8.08
C GLY A 27 17.97 9.55 8.75
N ARG A 28 16.82 10.11 8.35
CA ARG A 28 15.52 9.73 8.91
C ARG A 28 14.44 9.87 7.84
N PHE A 29 13.67 8.81 7.66
CA PHE A 29 12.48 8.81 6.84
C PHE A 29 11.23 8.94 7.73
N THR A 30 10.27 9.76 7.32
CA THR A 30 8.96 9.82 7.97
C THR A 30 7.88 9.98 6.92
N GLN A 31 7.03 8.98 6.80
CA GLN A 31 5.81 8.99 6.01
C GLN A 31 4.63 9.25 6.93
N ARG A 32 3.69 10.07 6.46
CA ARG A 32 2.41 10.31 7.11
C ARG A 32 1.32 10.22 6.04
N PHE A 33 0.41 9.29 6.21
CA PHE A 33 -0.70 9.07 5.29
C PHE A 33 -2.01 9.13 6.07
N GLU A 34 -2.86 10.10 5.76
CA GLU A 34 -4.12 10.33 6.46
C GLU A 34 -5.29 10.42 5.51
N ILE A 35 -6.35 9.67 5.80
CA ILE A 35 -7.63 9.79 5.14
C ILE A 35 -8.65 10.28 6.16
N ARG A 36 -9.34 11.37 5.83
CA ARG A 36 -10.43 11.92 6.64
C ARG A 36 -11.72 11.91 5.84
N ARG A 37 -12.85 11.56 6.45
CA ARG A 37 -14.19 11.61 5.84
C ARG A 37 -15.11 12.51 6.65
N ALA A 38 -15.72 13.50 5.98
CA ALA A 38 -16.56 14.52 6.62
C ALA A 38 -15.89 15.16 7.85
N GLY A 39 -14.58 15.44 7.77
CA GLY A 39 -13.79 16.02 8.85
C GLY A 39 -13.24 15.02 9.90
N ALA A 40 -13.84 13.84 10.03
CA ALA A 40 -13.42 12.79 10.95
C ALA A 40 -12.26 11.94 10.38
N PRO A 41 -11.30 11.49 11.20
CA PRO A 41 -10.28 10.54 10.77
C PRO A 41 -10.90 9.20 10.37
N LEU A 42 -10.47 8.65 9.23
CA LEU A 42 -10.83 7.32 8.75
C LEU A 42 -9.61 6.38 8.77
N LEU A 43 -8.43 6.91 8.43
CA LEU A 43 -7.15 6.23 8.59
C LEU A 43 -6.08 7.25 8.98
N VAL A 44 -5.23 6.89 9.93
CA VAL A 44 -4.01 7.63 10.28
C VAL A 44 -2.87 6.65 10.30
N GLU A 45 -1.95 6.77 9.35
CA GLU A 45 -0.78 5.91 9.23
C GLU A 45 0.51 6.73 9.27
N ARG A 46 1.49 6.24 10.02
CA ARG A 46 2.79 6.90 10.18
C ARG A 46 3.90 5.85 10.24
N LEU A 47 4.80 5.89 9.27
CA LEU A 47 6.04 5.13 9.26
C LEU A 47 7.20 6.08 9.54
N SER A 48 8.02 5.79 10.55
CA SER A 48 9.10 6.66 11.00
C SER A 48 10.34 5.82 11.22
N VAL A 49 11.29 5.89 10.29
CA VAL A 49 12.46 5.01 10.26
C VAL A 49 13.73 5.86 10.34
N PRO A 50 14.47 5.82 11.46
CA PRO A 50 15.84 6.31 11.50
C PRO A 50 16.75 5.37 10.69
N GLY A 51 17.73 5.94 9.99
CA GLY A 51 18.68 5.14 9.21
C GLY A 51 19.62 4.34 10.12
N GLY A 52 19.88 3.09 9.76
CA GLY A 52 20.71 2.16 10.54
C GLY A 52 20.09 1.69 11.86
N ASP A 53 18.80 1.97 12.08
CA ASP A 53 18.08 1.55 13.28
C ASP A 53 17.66 0.08 13.23
N VAL A 54 17.54 -0.56 14.40
CA VAL A 54 17.07 -1.95 14.54
C VAL A 54 15.70 -2.19 13.92
N LEU A 55 14.85 -1.15 13.81
CA LEU A 55 13.55 -1.21 13.14
C LEU A 55 13.65 -1.71 11.67
N LEU A 56 14.79 -1.52 11.00
CA LEU A 56 14.99 -1.98 9.63
C LEU A 56 15.12 -3.51 9.54
N GLU A 57 15.74 -4.15 10.54
CA GLU A 57 16.16 -5.56 10.48
C GLU A 57 15.26 -6.48 11.30
N GLU A 58 14.69 -5.97 12.39
CA GLU A 58 13.94 -6.80 13.34
C GLU A 58 12.56 -7.22 12.79
N PRO A 59 12.07 -8.45 13.09
CA PRO A 59 10.79 -8.95 12.58
C PRO A 59 9.56 -8.15 13.03
N TRP A 60 9.64 -7.48 14.19
CA TRP A 60 8.58 -6.56 14.66
C TRP A 60 8.62 -5.21 13.94
N GLY A 61 9.71 -4.93 13.22
CA GLY A 61 9.88 -3.79 12.34
C GLY A 61 9.66 -4.17 10.89
N LEU A 62 10.63 -3.84 10.02
CA LEU A 62 10.58 -4.18 8.60
C LEU A 62 11.14 -5.57 8.29
N GLY A 63 11.79 -6.25 9.23
CA GLY A 63 12.28 -7.62 9.03
C GLY A 63 13.26 -7.77 7.87
N GLY A 64 14.13 -6.78 7.65
CA GLY A 64 15.05 -6.72 6.51
C GLY A 64 14.39 -6.31 5.18
N SER A 65 13.09 -6.01 5.19
CA SER A 65 12.37 -5.54 4.00
C SER A 65 12.69 -4.08 3.71
N THR A 66 12.98 -3.80 2.44
CA THR A 66 13.35 -2.47 1.97
C THR A 66 12.20 -1.75 1.26
N VAL A 67 11.06 -2.42 1.08
CA VAL A 67 9.90 -1.90 0.37
C VAL A 67 8.66 -2.08 1.22
N SER A 68 7.95 -0.99 1.45
CA SER A 68 6.63 -0.96 2.09
C SER A 68 5.64 -0.24 1.18
N ALA A 69 4.41 -0.72 1.13
CA ALA A 69 3.39 -0.17 0.26
C ALA A 69 2.01 -0.30 0.87
N ILE A 70 1.14 0.65 0.55
CA ILE A 70 -0.23 0.72 1.03
C ILE A 70 -1.17 1.11 -0.11
N LEU A 71 -2.34 0.45 -0.19
CA LEU A 71 -3.45 0.82 -1.06
C LEU A 71 -4.71 0.93 -0.23
N ILE A 72 -5.42 2.03 -0.40
CA ILE A 72 -6.67 2.33 0.30
C ILE A 72 -7.80 2.43 -0.70
N ALA A 73 -8.93 1.77 -0.40
CA ALA A 73 -10.17 1.91 -1.17
C ALA A 73 -11.39 2.05 -0.26
N THR A 74 -12.33 2.91 -0.63
CA THR A 74 -13.60 3.06 0.08
C THR A 74 -14.71 3.64 -0.81
N PRO A 75 -15.98 3.26 -0.62
CA PRO A 75 -16.46 2.19 0.26
C PRO A 75 -16.01 0.81 -0.22
N ALA A 76 -15.84 -0.13 0.70
CA ALA A 76 -15.49 -1.51 0.42
C ALA A 76 -16.25 -2.46 1.37
N ASP A 77 -16.37 -3.71 0.95
CA ASP A 77 -16.94 -4.80 1.74
C ASP A 77 -16.01 -6.02 1.72
N ALA A 78 -16.43 -7.09 2.41
CA ALA A 78 -15.64 -8.32 2.49
C ALA A 78 -15.47 -8.99 1.13
N ALA A 79 -16.47 -8.91 0.25
CA ALA A 79 -16.40 -9.47 -1.10
C ALA A 79 -15.31 -8.77 -1.92
N LEU A 80 -15.23 -7.43 -1.87
CA LEU A 80 -14.17 -6.69 -2.53
C LEU A 80 -12.79 -7.00 -1.93
N ARG A 81 -12.69 -7.17 -0.60
CA ARG A 81 -11.45 -7.60 0.07
C ARG A 81 -10.97 -8.95 -0.46
N ASP A 82 -11.86 -9.93 -0.57
CA ASP A 82 -11.54 -11.29 -1.04
C ASP A 82 -11.10 -11.31 -2.51
N VAL A 83 -11.76 -10.49 -3.35
CA VAL A 83 -11.37 -10.27 -4.75
C VAL A 83 -9.96 -9.67 -4.84
N VAL A 84 -9.64 -8.70 -3.97
CA VAL A 84 -8.32 -8.07 -3.94
C VAL A 84 -7.21 -9.03 -3.49
N LEU A 85 -7.46 -9.83 -2.45
CA LEU A 85 -6.53 -10.90 -2.02
C LEU A 85 -6.29 -11.93 -3.13
N SER A 86 -7.33 -12.30 -3.86
CA SER A 86 -7.22 -13.24 -4.97
C SER A 86 -6.42 -12.65 -6.14
N ALA A 87 -6.62 -11.37 -6.45
CA ALA A 87 -5.96 -10.68 -7.56
C ALA A 87 -4.44 -10.52 -7.35
N SER A 88 -3.96 -10.44 -6.12
CA SER A 88 -2.53 -10.29 -5.81
C SER A 88 -1.73 -11.61 -5.88
N GLY A 89 -2.36 -12.72 -6.28
CA GLY A 89 -1.67 -13.96 -6.61
C GLY A 89 -1.01 -14.69 -5.43
N ALA A 90 -1.53 -14.49 -4.21
CA ALA A 90 -0.96 -15.05 -2.98
C ALA A 90 0.49 -14.62 -2.70
N GLU A 91 0.91 -13.44 -3.17
CA GLU A 91 2.21 -12.86 -2.82
C GLU A 91 2.34 -12.78 -1.28
N PRO A 92 3.31 -13.46 -0.65
CA PRO A 92 3.37 -13.58 0.81
C PRO A 92 3.48 -12.24 1.54
N GLY A 93 4.11 -11.25 0.91
CA GLY A 93 4.26 -9.91 1.47
C GLY A 93 2.98 -9.07 1.38
N PHE A 94 1.98 -9.48 0.59
CA PHE A 94 0.75 -8.73 0.39
C PHE A 94 -0.38 -9.20 1.30
N SER A 95 -1.10 -8.26 1.89
CA SER A 95 -2.28 -8.53 2.71
C SER A 95 -3.37 -7.49 2.45
N ALA A 96 -4.61 -7.82 2.79
CA ALA A 96 -5.74 -6.89 2.74
C ALA A 96 -6.69 -7.11 3.91
N THR A 97 -7.08 -6.01 4.56
CA THR A 97 -7.97 -5.98 5.71
C THR A 97 -9.08 -4.97 5.47
N LEU A 98 -10.28 -5.28 5.93
CA LEU A 98 -11.42 -4.37 5.90
C LEU A 98 -11.59 -3.75 7.31
N LEU A 99 -11.59 -2.43 7.38
CA LEU A 99 -11.88 -1.64 8.58
C LEU A 99 -13.19 -0.87 8.32
N ASP A 100 -14.30 -1.35 8.86
CA ASP A 100 -15.65 -0.90 8.51
C ASP A 100 -15.88 -0.92 6.98
N ASP A 101 -15.90 0.26 6.32
CA ASP A 101 -16.05 0.40 4.87
C ASP A 101 -14.74 0.81 4.16
N LEU A 102 -13.61 0.72 4.85
CA LEU A 102 -12.28 1.04 4.34
C LEU A 102 -11.49 -0.24 4.09
N LEU A 103 -11.22 -0.55 2.82
CA LEU A 103 -10.24 -1.56 2.46
C LEU A 103 -8.84 -0.98 2.59
N VAL A 104 -7.99 -1.69 3.33
CA VAL A 104 -6.58 -1.39 3.51
C VAL A 104 -5.76 -2.60 3.05
N SER A 105 -5.04 -2.44 1.95
CA SER A 105 -4.08 -3.42 1.46
C SER A 105 -2.66 -2.95 1.74
N ARG A 106 -1.79 -3.86 2.18
CA ARG A 106 -0.38 -3.57 2.45
C ARG A 106 0.53 -4.57 1.77
N TYR A 107 1.72 -4.11 1.40
CA TYR A 107 2.82 -4.97 0.99
C TYR A 107 4.07 -4.65 1.80
N LEU A 108 4.79 -5.69 2.22
CA LEU A 108 6.12 -5.60 2.83
C LEU A 108 7.04 -6.63 2.16
N GLY A 109 8.19 -6.17 1.66
CA GLY A 109 9.17 -7.04 0.99
C GLY A 109 10.39 -6.28 0.49
N THR A 110 11.14 -6.87 -0.45
CA THR A 110 12.42 -6.31 -0.92
C THR A 110 12.38 -5.81 -2.36
N ARG A 111 11.24 -5.96 -3.05
CA ARG A 111 11.12 -5.74 -4.48
C ARG A 111 10.03 -4.73 -4.82
N GLY A 112 10.45 -3.56 -5.30
CA GLY A 112 9.53 -2.46 -5.66
C GLY A 112 8.65 -2.80 -6.86
N ASP A 113 9.16 -3.60 -7.80
CA ASP A 113 8.41 -4.09 -8.95
C ASP A 113 7.32 -5.08 -8.56
N VAL A 114 7.59 -5.97 -7.59
CA VAL A 114 6.60 -6.89 -7.01
C VAL A 114 5.53 -6.11 -6.25
N ALA A 115 5.93 -5.18 -5.38
CA ALA A 115 4.99 -4.30 -4.66
C ALA A 115 4.03 -3.61 -5.63
N ARG A 116 4.58 -3.02 -6.69
CA ARG A 116 3.83 -2.34 -7.73
C ARG A 116 2.89 -3.27 -8.48
N ALA A 117 3.35 -4.47 -8.85
CA ALA A 117 2.51 -5.46 -9.53
C ALA A 117 1.31 -5.86 -8.66
N CYS A 118 1.52 -6.12 -7.36
CA CYS A 118 0.44 -6.43 -6.42
C CYS A 118 -0.56 -5.27 -6.30
N LEU A 119 -0.06 -4.03 -6.14
CA LEU A 119 -0.94 -2.87 -6.04
C LEU A 119 -1.72 -2.63 -7.34
N GLU A 120 -1.08 -2.73 -8.51
CA GLU A 120 -1.74 -2.59 -9.82
C GLU A 120 -2.82 -3.65 -10.04
N ALA A 121 -2.58 -4.90 -9.64
CA ALA A 121 -3.57 -5.98 -9.69
C ALA A 121 -4.76 -5.68 -8.77
N ALA A 122 -4.49 -5.30 -7.52
CA ALA A 122 -5.52 -4.92 -6.56
C ALA A 122 -6.35 -3.72 -7.06
N TRP A 123 -5.70 -2.66 -7.55
CA TRP A 123 -6.36 -1.51 -8.16
C TRP A 123 -7.23 -1.95 -9.32
N GLY A 124 -6.70 -2.76 -10.24
CA GLY A 124 -7.45 -3.26 -11.39
C GLY A 124 -8.74 -3.98 -10.97
N ALA A 125 -8.65 -4.83 -9.95
CA ALA A 125 -9.78 -5.56 -9.39
C ALA A 125 -10.83 -4.64 -8.73
N ILE A 126 -10.39 -3.52 -8.14
CA ILE A 126 -11.28 -2.54 -7.47
C ILE A 126 -11.99 -1.61 -8.47
N ARG A 127 -11.39 -1.35 -9.63
CA ARG A 127 -11.87 -0.31 -10.57
C ARG A 127 -13.34 -0.46 -10.95
N LYS A 128 -13.74 -1.64 -11.41
CA LYS A 128 -15.12 -1.88 -11.86
C LYS A 128 -16.12 -1.93 -10.71
N PRO A 129 -15.90 -2.69 -9.62
CA PRO A 129 -16.82 -2.70 -8.48
C PRO A 129 -17.00 -1.32 -7.82
N LEU A 130 -15.90 -0.56 -7.67
CA LEU A 130 -15.94 0.70 -6.94
C LEU A 130 -16.36 1.89 -7.81
N PHE A 131 -15.94 1.97 -9.07
CA PHE A 131 -16.19 3.14 -9.91
C PHE A 131 -17.07 2.87 -11.14
N GLY A 132 -17.51 1.62 -11.34
CA GLY A 132 -18.26 1.22 -12.53
C GLY A 132 -17.44 1.36 -13.82
N ARG A 133 -16.10 1.39 -13.73
CA ARG A 133 -15.20 1.61 -14.88
C ARG A 133 -14.20 0.50 -14.97
N GLU A 134 -14.01 -0.03 -16.18
CA GLU A 134 -12.94 -0.99 -16.44
C GLU A 134 -11.56 -0.40 -16.09
N ALA A 135 -10.68 -1.27 -15.61
CA ALA A 135 -9.29 -0.92 -15.34
C ALA A 135 -8.57 -0.60 -16.67
N ARG A 136 -8.04 0.61 -16.78
CA ARG A 136 -7.21 1.03 -17.91
C ARG A 136 -5.93 1.62 -17.36
N ARG A 137 -4.84 0.85 -17.43
CA ARG A 137 -3.54 1.25 -16.90
C ARG A 137 -3.14 2.63 -17.45
N PRO A 138 -2.88 3.64 -16.59
CA PRO A 138 -2.41 4.94 -17.04
C PRO A 138 -1.13 4.82 -17.86
N ARG A 139 -0.99 5.58 -18.95
CA ARG A 139 0.24 5.55 -19.77
C ARG A 139 1.50 5.94 -18.99
N ILE A 140 1.36 6.85 -18.02
CA ILE A 140 2.43 7.29 -17.12
C ILE A 140 2.99 6.15 -16.23
N TRP A 141 2.37 4.97 -16.24
CA TRP A 141 2.84 3.80 -15.51
C TRP A 141 3.74 2.88 -16.35
N ASN A 142 3.94 3.18 -17.63
CA ASN A 142 4.84 2.45 -18.52
C ASN A 142 6.24 3.09 -18.63
N THR A 143 6.49 4.17 -17.88
CA THR A 143 7.83 4.78 -17.74
C THR A 143 8.55 4.13 -16.57
#